data_AF-Q8G8K6-F1
#
_entry.id   AF-Q8G8K6-F1
#
_cell.length_a   1.000
_cell.length_b   1.000
_cell.length_c   1.000
_cell.angle_alpha   90.00
_cell.angle_beta   90.00
_cell.angle_gamma   90.00
#
_symmetry.space_group_name_H-M   'P 1'
#
loop_
_entity.id
_entity.type
_entity.pdbx_description
1 polymer ?
#
loop_
_entity_poly.entity_id
_entity_poly.type
_entity_poly.pdbx_seq_one_letter_code
_entity_poly.pdbx_strand_id
1 'polypeptide(L)'
;MAALKSFEKPLTPEEEIEYLTKFKIENDKSAKDTLIERNMRLVAYIAKKYNNSTEDQDDLISIGTIGLIKAIETYNIDKGTRLATYASRCIENEILMNIRSNKKNKTQ
;
A
#
# COMPACT_ATOMS: atom_id res chain seq x y z
N MET A 1 4.55 -20.75 -4.29
CA MET A 1 4.19 -20.54 -2.87
C MET A 1 5.37 -19.91 -2.15
N ALA A 2 5.47 -18.58 -2.21
CA ALA A 2 6.42 -17.86 -1.37
C ALA A 2 5.78 -17.77 0.02
N ALA A 3 6.39 -18.45 0.99
CA ALA A 3 6.03 -18.35 2.38
C ALA A 3 5.84 -16.88 2.79
N LEU A 4 4.91 -16.64 3.71
CA LEU A 4 4.83 -15.45 4.55
C LEU A 4 6.20 -15.22 5.20
N LYS A 5 7.16 -14.62 4.48
CA LYS A 5 8.30 -13.95 5.06
C LYS A 5 7.68 -13.00 6.06
N SER A 6 7.99 -13.19 7.34
CA SER A 6 7.53 -12.30 8.41
C SER A 6 7.75 -10.88 7.92
N PHE A 7 6.66 -10.16 7.66
CA PHE A 7 6.77 -8.82 7.12
C PHE A 7 7.69 -7.99 8.01
N GLU A 8 8.51 -7.17 7.36
CA GLU A 8 9.43 -6.32 8.08
C GLU A 8 8.71 -5.46 9.12
N LYS A 9 9.44 -5.09 10.17
CA LYS A 9 8.89 -4.20 11.19
C LYS A 9 8.53 -2.87 10.53
N PRO A 10 7.49 -2.17 10.98
CA PRO A 10 7.25 -0.81 10.51
C PRO A 10 8.46 0.09 10.79
N LEU A 11 8.68 1.10 9.95
CA LEU A 11 9.64 2.16 10.25
C LEU A 11 9.16 2.99 11.44
N THR A 12 10.11 3.48 12.22
CA THR A 12 9.87 4.53 13.22
C THR A 12 9.47 5.84 12.52
N PRO A 13 8.89 6.81 13.25
CA PRO A 13 8.63 8.14 12.71
C PRO A 13 9.82 8.82 12.05
N GLU A 14 10.99 8.70 12.66
CA GLU A 14 12.23 9.34 12.22
C GLU A 14 12.74 8.67 10.94
N GLU A 15 12.79 7.34 10.91
CA GLU A 15 13.17 6.58 9.71
C GLU A 15 12.19 6.82 8.55
N GLU A 16 10.87 6.89 8.83
CA GLU A 16 9.86 7.17 7.80
C GLU A 16 10.12 8.51 7.11
N ILE A 17 10.46 9.55 7.89
CA ILE A 17 10.82 10.87 7.35
C ILE A 17 12.11 10.78 6.54
N GLU A 18 13.13 10.06 7.03
CA GLU A 18 14.41 9.89 6.33
C GLU A 18 14.22 9.25 4.94
N TYR A 19 13.52 8.12 4.87
CA TYR A 19 13.28 7.43 3.60
C TYR A 19 12.38 8.24 2.66
N LEU A 20 11.41 8.98 3.19
CA LEU A 20 10.58 9.88 2.39
C LEU A 20 11.40 11.03 1.81
N THR A 21 12.31 11.63 2.58
CA THR A 21 13.25 12.65 2.10
C THR A 21 14.16 12.10 1.01
N LYS A 22 14.78 10.94 1.23
CA LYS A 22 15.62 10.26 0.22
C LYS A 22 14.86 10.03 -1.09
N PHE A 23 13.63 9.52 -1.01
CA PHE A 23 12.82 9.28 -2.20
C PHE A 23 12.39 10.58 -2.90
N LYS A 24 11.88 11.57 -2.15
CA LYS A 24 11.22 12.75 -2.72
C LYS A 24 12.17 13.87 -3.11
N ILE A 25 13.27 14.04 -2.37
CA ILE A 25 14.21 15.15 -2.52
C ILE A 25 15.47 14.67 -3.24
N GLU A 26 16.02 13.53 -2.84
CA GLU A 26 17.26 12.99 -3.39
C GLU A 26 17.01 12.07 -4.61
N ASN A 27 15.74 11.80 -4.95
CA ASN A 27 15.32 10.94 -6.06
C ASN A 27 15.88 9.50 -5.95
N ASP A 28 16.13 9.02 -4.72
CA ASP A 28 16.60 7.68 -4.45
C ASP A 28 15.43 6.68 -4.57
N LYS A 29 15.45 5.89 -5.66
CA LYS A 29 14.43 4.88 -5.91
C LYS A 29 14.48 3.71 -4.93
N SER A 30 15.64 3.40 -4.36
CA SER A 30 15.76 2.31 -3.38
C SER A 30 15.03 2.62 -2.07
N ALA A 31 14.91 3.91 -1.74
CA ALA A 31 14.11 4.37 -0.61
C ALA A 31 12.61 4.08 -0.80
N LYS A 32 12.10 4.16 -2.04
CA LYS A 32 10.72 3.76 -2.37
C LYS A 32 10.49 2.28 -2.10
N ASP A 33 11.41 1.42 -2.51
CA ASP A 33 11.29 -0.03 -2.30
C ASP A 33 11.26 -0.36 -0.81
N THR A 34 12.13 0.29 -0.02
CA THR A 34 12.10 0.16 1.44
C THR A 34 10.76 0.62 2.02
N LEU A 35 10.25 1.78 1.61
CA LEU A 35 8.93 2.25 2.08
C LEU A 35 7.81 1.28 1.74
N ILE A 36 7.85 0.63 0.57
CA ILE A 36 6.87 -0.40 0.18
C ILE A 36 6.98 -1.61 1.09
N GLU A 37 8.17 -2.20 1.21
CA GLU A 37 8.41 -3.42 2.00
C GLU A 37 8.00 -3.27 3.46
N ARG A 38 8.34 -2.13 4.07
CA ARG A 38 8.03 -1.81 5.47
C ARG A 38 6.54 -1.56 5.74
N ASN A 39 5.75 -1.33 4.68
CA ASN A 39 4.31 -1.11 4.76
C ASN A 39 3.47 -2.30 4.26
N MET A 40 4.08 -3.42 3.85
CA MET A 40 3.34 -4.60 3.35
C MET A 40 2.39 -5.21 4.39
N ARG A 41 2.67 -5.06 5.69
CA ARG A 41 1.75 -5.45 6.79
C ARG A 41 0.41 -4.72 6.71
N LEU A 42 0.46 -3.43 6.38
CA LEU A 42 -0.72 -2.59 6.25
C LEU A 42 -1.58 -3.04 5.07
N VAL A 43 -0.94 -3.33 3.94
CA VAL A 43 -1.60 -3.86 2.74
C VAL A 43 -2.32 -5.17 3.06
N ALA A 44 -1.62 -6.15 3.63
CA ALA A 44 -2.21 -7.43 3.99
C ALA A 44 -3.36 -7.29 5.00
N TYR A 45 -3.21 -6.40 6.00
CA TYR A 45 -4.25 -6.11 6.98
C TYR A 45 -5.52 -5.52 6.34
N ILE A 46 -5.38 -4.59 5.39
CA ILE A 46 -6.52 -3.98 4.70
C ILE A 46 -7.15 -4.98 3.73
N ALA A 47 -6.34 -5.67 2.92
CA ALA A 47 -6.81 -6.68 1.96
C ALA A 47 -7.67 -7.76 2.64
N LYS A 48 -7.26 -8.22 3.83
CA LYS A 48 -8.01 -9.22 4.61
C LYS A 48 -9.46 -8.83 4.90
N LYS A 49 -9.77 -7.53 5.00
CA LYS A 49 -11.15 -7.04 5.21
C LYS A 49 -12.07 -7.34 4.02
N TYR A 50 -11.51 -7.60 2.85
CA TYR A 50 -12.20 -7.83 1.58
C TYR A 50 -12.17 -9.29 1.12
N ASN A 51 -11.70 -10.22 1.96
CA ASN A 51 -11.65 -11.66 1.65
C ASN A 51 -13.03 -12.28 1.33
N ASN A 52 -14.13 -11.65 1.74
CA ASN A 52 -15.48 -12.10 1.40
C ASN A 52 -15.95 -11.66 -0.01
N SER A 53 -15.08 -11.00 -0.78
CA SER A 53 -15.34 -10.68 -2.18
C SER A 53 -15.11 -11.90 -3.07
N THR A 54 -15.44 -11.81 -4.35
CA THR A 54 -15.17 -12.89 -5.32
C THR A 54 -13.73 -12.91 -5.83
N GLU A 55 -12.88 -12.01 -5.35
CA GLU A 55 -11.48 -11.86 -5.74
C GLU A 55 -10.59 -12.73 -4.85
N ASP A 56 -9.50 -13.25 -5.40
CA ASP A 56 -8.51 -13.99 -4.63
C ASP A 56 -7.75 -13.06 -3.66
N GLN A 57 -7.29 -13.59 -2.52
CA GLN A 57 -6.58 -12.80 -1.53
C GLN A 57 -5.24 -12.26 -2.07
N ASP A 58 -4.53 -13.03 -2.90
CA ASP A 58 -3.26 -12.61 -3.49
C ASP A 58 -3.48 -11.49 -4.53
N ASP A 59 -4.61 -11.50 -5.23
CA ASP A 59 -5.02 -10.42 -6.13
C ASP A 59 -5.32 -9.14 -5.33
N LEU A 60 -6.07 -9.25 -4.23
CA LEU A 60 -6.36 -8.12 -3.34
C LEU A 60 -5.09 -7.51 -2.75
N ILE A 61 -4.09 -8.33 -2.38
CA ILE A 61 -2.79 -7.86 -1.91
C ILE A 61 -2.04 -7.14 -3.04
N SER A 62 -2.06 -7.68 -4.26
CA SER A 62 -1.41 -7.07 -5.43
C SER A 62 -2.03 -5.70 -5.76
N ILE A 63 -3.36 -5.61 -5.78
CA ILE A 63 -4.10 -4.36 -5.98
C ILE A 63 -3.84 -3.37 -4.83
N GLY A 64 -3.88 -3.85 -3.60
CA GLY A 64 -3.55 -3.03 -2.44
C GLY A 64 -2.12 -2.48 -2.51
N THR A 65 -1.17 -3.26 -3.04
CA THR A 65 0.21 -2.82 -3.25
C THR A 65 0.30 -1.69 -4.27
N ILE A 66 -0.50 -1.74 -5.34
CA ILE A 66 -0.63 -0.62 -6.30
C ILE A 66 -1.12 0.65 -5.57
N GLY A 67 -2.10 0.51 -4.68
CA GLY A 67 -2.59 1.63 -3.86
C GLY A 67 -1.54 2.19 -2.90
N LEU A 68 -0.71 1.33 -2.30
CA LEU A 68 0.42 1.75 -1.48
C LEU A 68 1.47 2.50 -2.29
N ILE A 69 1.85 1.99 -3.48
CA ILE A 69 2.82 2.64 -4.36
C ILE A 69 2.34 4.04 -4.74
N LYS A 70 1.08 4.16 -5.18
CA LYS A 70 0.46 5.47 -5.48
C LYS A 70 0.50 6.38 -4.26
N ALA A 71 0.18 5.86 -3.07
CA ALA A 71 0.24 6.65 -1.85
C ALA A 71 1.65 7.21 -1.58
N ILE A 72 2.69 6.38 -1.70
CA ILE A 72 4.08 6.83 -1.51
C ILE A 72 4.45 7.90 -2.56
N GLU A 73 4.04 7.70 -3.82
CA GLU A 73 4.29 8.66 -4.91
C GLU A 73 3.57 10.00 -4.74
N THR A 74 2.36 10.02 -4.16
CA THR A 74 1.56 11.24 -4.00
C THR A 74 1.59 11.84 -2.58
N TYR A 75 2.21 11.14 -1.63
CA TYR A 75 2.33 11.62 -0.25
C TYR A 75 3.12 12.94 -0.19
N ASN A 76 2.65 13.84 0.68
CA ASN A 76 3.25 15.12 0.97
C ASN A 76 3.54 15.21 2.47
N ILE A 77 4.83 15.40 2.81
CA ILE A 77 5.36 15.43 4.18
C ILE A 77 4.84 16.66 4.95
N ASP A 78 4.64 17.78 4.26
CA ASP A 78 4.23 19.06 4.87
C ASP A 78 2.79 19.04 5.41
N LYS A 79 1.99 18.04 5.03
CA LYS A 79 0.61 17.88 5.51
C LYS A 79 0.51 17.27 6.91
N GLY A 80 1.64 16.86 7.51
CA GLY A 80 1.71 16.41 8.91
C GLY A 80 0.93 15.13 9.25
N THR A 81 0.36 14.44 8.26
CA THR A 81 -0.41 13.19 8.46
C THR A 81 0.53 12.01 8.27
N ARG A 82 0.53 11.00 9.16
CA ARG A 82 1.38 9.79 9.01
C ARG A 82 1.19 9.12 7.64
N LEU A 83 2.28 8.62 7.04
CA LEU A 83 2.20 7.92 5.75
C LEU A 83 1.22 6.75 5.83
N ALA A 84 1.27 5.95 6.89
CA ALA A 84 0.36 4.82 7.08
C ALA A 84 -1.13 5.22 7.05
N THR A 85 -1.48 6.38 7.63
CA THR A 85 -2.85 6.90 7.61
C THR A 85 -3.28 7.25 6.18
N TYR A 86 -2.42 7.96 5.43
CA TYR A 86 -2.70 8.32 4.05
C TYR A 86 -2.77 7.08 3.14
N ALA A 87 -1.77 6.20 3.24
CA ALA A 87 -1.67 4.96 2.49
C ALA A 87 -2.88 4.05 2.73
N SER A 88 -3.40 3.98 3.96
CA SER A 88 -4.57 3.15 4.26
C SER A 88 -5.78 3.50 3.39
N ARG A 89 -6.00 4.80 3.12
CA ARG A 89 -7.10 5.27 2.26
C ARG A 89 -6.87 4.94 0.79
N CYS A 90 -5.63 5.08 0.31
CA CYS A 90 -5.28 4.75 -1.07
C CYS A 90 -5.40 3.25 -1.35
N ILE A 91 -4.89 2.40 -0.43
CA ILE A 91 -4.99 0.94 -0.51
C ILE A 91 -6.45 0.52 -0.57
N GLU A 92 -7.27 1.02 0.36
CA GLU A 92 -8.71 0.73 0.43
C GLU A 92 -9.44 1.17 -0.86
N ASN A 93 -9.12 2.35 -1.37
CA ASN A 93 -9.73 2.87 -2.59
C ASN A 93 -9.44 2.01 -3.82
N GLU A 94 -8.19 1.59 -4.04
CA GLU A 94 -7.84 0.75 -5.20
C GLU A 94 -8.53 -0.62 -5.13
N ILE A 95 -8.58 -1.25 -3.96
CA ILE A 95 -9.29 -2.52 -3.76
C ILE A 95 -10.79 -2.35 -4.09
N LEU A 96 -11.43 -1.30 -3.55
CA LEU A 96 -12.84 -1.03 -3.80
C LEU A 96 -13.11 -0.71 -5.28
N MET A 97 -12.22 0.02 -5.95
CA MET A 97 -12.31 0.29 -7.37
C MET A 97 -12.28 -1.00 -8.19
N ASN A 98 -11.37 -1.92 -7.91
CA ASN A 98 -11.31 -3.22 -8.59
C ASN A 98 -12.60 -4.02 -8.39
N ILE A 99 -13.05 -4.18 -7.15
CA ILE A 99 -14.27 -4.93 -6.82
C ILE A 99 -15.49 -4.35 -7.55
N ARG A 100 -15.60 -3.02 -7.64
CA ARG A 100 -16.71 -2.35 -8.34
C ARG A 100 -16.64 -2.56 -9.86
N SER A 101 -15.46 -2.53 -10.45
CA SER A 101 -15.25 -2.74 -11.88
C SER A 101 -15.55 -4.18 -12.29
N ASN A 102 -15.10 -5.18 -11.51
CA ASN A 102 -15.37 -6.58 -11.81
C ASN A 102 -16.85 -6.98 -11.68
N LYS A 103 -17.61 -6.30 -10.80
CA LYS A 103 -19.08 -6.46 -10.76
C LYS A 103 -19.77 -5.98 -12.05
N LYS A 104 -19.29 -4.89 -12.66
CA LYS A 104 -19.85 -4.36 -13.91
C LYS A 104 -19.59 -5.31 -15.08
N ASN A 105 -18.43 -5.96 -15.11
CA ASN A 105 -18.03 -6.89 -16.18
C ASN A 105 -18.77 -8.24 -16.13
N LYS A 106 -19.29 -8.66 -14.97
CA LYS A 106 -20.09 -9.90 -14.82
C LYS A 106 -21.58 -9.75 -15.16
N THR A 107 -22.06 -8.53 -15.41
CA THR A 107 -23.48 -8.24 -15.70
C THR A 107 -23.71 -7.95 -17.20
N GLN A 108 -22.72 -8.25 -18.06
CA GLN A 108 -22.86 -8.25 -19.51
C GLN A 108 -22.75 -9.68 -20.05
#